data_AF-A0A9D0ZKD6-F1
#
_entry.id   AF-A0A9D0ZKD6-F1
#
_cell.length_a   1.000
_cell.length_b   1.000
_cell.length_c   1.000
_cell.angle_alpha   90.00
_cell.angle_beta   90.00
_cell.angle_gamma   90.00
#
_symmetry.space_group_name_H-M   'P 1'
#
loop_
_entity.id
_entity.type
_entity.pdbx_description
1 polymer ?
#
loop_
_entity_poly.entity_id
_entity_poly.type
_entity_poly.pdbx_seq_one_letter_code
_entity_poly.pdbx_strand_id
1 'polypeptide(L)'
;MPLELQWTVDERIDGLEALLAHVCACCFALEGVQNAGMTVRIASAEEVHALNRDMRGIDRETDVLSFPTASFHPGRTAGKDPKRVRRQYDPALGWCNLGDCVISLARAREQAREYGHSLAREIGYLTAHSAFHLMGYDHENPADHAAMRAMEEHAMEMASLSRTEEKPMTDQQLFDMACQAMERSYSPYSHFKVGACLLSSDGRTFQGCNIENASYGAAICAERCAVSRAVSEGARSFTAIAVVGSDSQAWPCGICRQVLNEFSDNMRVICGQYGHGFEVVPLAELLPRSFGPENLGIQEDKHGE
;
A
#
# COMPACT_ATOMS: atom_id res chain seq x y z
N MET A 1 -23.66 -0.16 13.48
CA MET A 1 -24.50 -0.92 12.53
C MET A 1 -24.22 -2.39 12.79
N PRO A 2 -25.15 -3.32 12.58
CA PRO A 2 -25.02 -4.60 13.23
C PRO A 2 -24.13 -5.58 12.46
N LEU A 3 -23.08 -6.02 13.15
CA LEU A 3 -22.17 -7.07 12.73
C LEU A 3 -21.91 -7.94 13.95
N GLU A 4 -21.90 -9.26 13.76
CA GLU A 4 -21.46 -10.21 14.78
C GLU A 4 -20.08 -10.75 14.39
N LEU A 5 -19.07 -10.50 15.22
CA LEU A 5 -17.71 -11.01 14.99
C LEU A 5 -17.47 -12.30 15.77
N GLN A 6 -17.11 -13.37 15.06
CA GLN A 6 -16.76 -14.66 15.63
C GLN A 6 -15.29 -15.00 15.35
N TRP A 7 -14.66 -15.71 16.28
CA TRP A 7 -13.27 -16.14 16.17
C TRP A 7 -13.17 -17.65 16.38
N THR A 8 -12.50 -18.35 15.46
CA THR A 8 -12.15 -19.77 15.62
C THR A 8 -10.63 -20.00 15.66
N VAL A 9 -9.86 -18.91 15.60
CA VAL A 9 -8.41 -18.87 15.89
C VAL A 9 -8.18 -18.29 17.28
N ASP A 10 -7.01 -18.51 17.87
CA ASP A 10 -6.65 -17.94 19.19
C ASP A 10 -6.24 -16.46 19.11
N GLU A 11 -5.75 -16.04 17.95
CA GLU A 11 -5.29 -14.68 17.73
C GLU A 11 -6.45 -13.66 17.80
N ARG A 12 -6.19 -12.47 18.35
CA ARG A 12 -7.12 -11.35 18.38
C ARG A 12 -6.47 -10.11 17.78
N ILE A 13 -7.25 -9.35 17.01
CA ILE A 13 -6.84 -8.07 16.44
C ILE A 13 -7.65 -6.96 17.12
N ASP A 14 -6.97 -6.09 17.83
CA ASP A 14 -7.60 -4.98 18.54
C ASP A 14 -8.33 -4.05 17.57
N GLY A 15 -9.56 -3.66 17.92
CA GLY A 15 -10.38 -2.76 17.11
C GLY A 15 -10.98 -3.36 15.84
N LEU A 16 -10.76 -4.65 15.56
CA LEU A 16 -11.26 -5.29 14.33
C LEU A 16 -12.79 -5.24 14.23
N GLU A 17 -13.52 -5.54 15.31
CA GLU A 17 -14.99 -5.52 15.29
C GLU A 17 -15.55 -4.16 14.89
N ALA A 18 -14.98 -3.08 15.43
CA ALA A 18 -15.38 -1.71 15.11
C ALA A 18 -15.08 -1.38 13.63
N LEU A 19 -13.92 -1.82 13.13
CA LEU A 19 -13.53 -1.66 11.73
C LEU A 19 -14.52 -2.35 10.79
N LEU A 20 -14.81 -3.64 11.04
CA LEU A 20 -15.69 -4.42 10.17
C LEU A 20 -17.13 -3.93 10.24
N ALA A 21 -17.62 -3.57 11.44
CA ALA A 21 -18.94 -2.96 11.60
C ALA A 21 -19.06 -1.64 10.82
N HIS A 22 -17.97 -0.86 10.72
CA HIS A 22 -17.93 0.35 9.90
C HIS A 22 -17.93 0.04 8.40
N VAL A 23 -17.10 -0.91 7.94
CA VAL A 23 -17.07 -1.35 6.54
C VAL A 23 -18.43 -1.87 6.07
N CYS A 24 -19.06 -2.75 6.85
CA CYS A 24 -20.41 -3.23 6.54
C CYS A 24 -21.42 -2.08 6.48
N ALA A 25 -21.27 -1.07 7.34
CA ALA A 25 -22.13 0.10 7.31
C ALA A 25 -22.00 0.91 6.02
N CYS A 26 -20.79 1.12 5.55
CA CYS A 26 -20.55 1.75 4.25
C CYS A 26 -21.19 0.93 3.11
N CYS A 27 -21.00 -0.40 3.10
CA CYS A 27 -21.58 -1.28 2.08
C CYS A 27 -23.12 -1.21 2.04
N PHE A 28 -23.78 -1.34 3.19
CA PHE A 28 -25.25 -1.33 3.25
C PHE A 28 -25.82 0.06 2.97
N ALA A 29 -25.13 1.12 3.40
CA ALA A 29 -25.53 2.50 3.06
C ALA A 29 -25.49 2.74 1.56
N LEU A 30 -24.44 2.28 0.87
CA LEU A 30 -24.32 2.40 -0.59
C LEU A 30 -25.42 1.66 -1.34
N GLU A 31 -25.79 0.48 -0.86
CA GLU A 31 -26.89 -0.29 -1.44
C GLU A 31 -28.29 0.21 -1.00
N GLY A 32 -28.36 1.19 -0.08
CA GLY A 32 -29.63 1.70 0.44
C GLY A 32 -30.37 0.70 1.34
N VAL A 33 -29.66 -0.26 1.92
CA VAL A 33 -30.23 -1.26 2.83
C VAL A 33 -30.17 -0.76 4.26
N GLN A 34 -31.30 -0.84 4.97
CA GLN A 34 -31.43 -0.41 6.35
C GLN A 34 -31.78 -1.60 7.25
N ASN A 35 -31.37 -1.52 8.52
CA ASN A 35 -31.64 -2.53 9.55
C ASN A 35 -31.23 -3.96 9.12
N ALA A 36 -30.08 -4.08 8.48
CA ALA A 36 -29.49 -5.34 8.07
C ALA A 36 -28.09 -5.51 8.66
N GLY A 37 -27.68 -6.77 8.83
CA GLY A 37 -26.43 -7.19 9.45
C GLY A 37 -25.87 -8.46 8.81
N MET A 38 -24.66 -8.82 9.20
CA MET A 38 -24.01 -10.07 8.83
C MET A 38 -23.12 -10.60 9.96
N THR A 39 -22.77 -11.87 9.89
CA THR A 39 -21.74 -12.47 10.73
C THR A 39 -20.41 -12.46 9.98
N VAL A 40 -19.33 -12.05 10.63
CA VAL A 40 -17.97 -12.26 10.13
C VAL A 40 -17.24 -13.22 11.06
N ARG A 41 -16.73 -14.33 10.52
CA ARG A 41 -15.93 -15.30 11.24
C ARG A 41 -14.48 -15.24 10.77
N ILE A 42 -13.56 -14.98 11.69
CA ILE A 42 -12.12 -15.07 11.46
C ILE A 42 -11.67 -16.49 11.79
N ALA A 43 -11.18 -17.20 10.77
CA ALA A 43 -10.89 -18.63 10.82
C ALA A 43 -9.48 -18.99 10.35
N SER A 44 -9.08 -20.23 10.65
CA SER A 44 -7.84 -20.84 10.15
C SER A 44 -7.95 -21.21 8.68
N ALA A 45 -6.82 -21.35 7.99
CA ALA A 45 -6.81 -21.77 6.59
C ALA A 45 -7.40 -23.18 6.41
N GLU A 46 -7.15 -24.07 7.37
CA GLU A 46 -7.66 -25.44 7.40
C GLU A 46 -9.18 -25.46 7.52
N GLU A 47 -9.76 -24.62 8.37
CA GLU A 47 -11.22 -24.52 8.54
C GLU A 47 -11.88 -23.95 7.29
N VAL A 48 -11.33 -22.88 6.71
CA VAL A 48 -11.88 -22.29 5.47
C VAL A 48 -11.81 -23.31 4.33
N HIS A 49 -10.71 -24.04 4.21
CA HIS A 49 -10.57 -25.10 3.22
C HIS A 49 -11.58 -26.24 3.43
N ALA A 50 -11.76 -26.69 4.67
CA ALA A 50 -12.77 -27.70 5.00
C ALA A 50 -14.19 -27.22 4.67
N LEU A 51 -14.55 -25.99 5.02
CA LEU A 51 -15.85 -25.40 4.70
C LEU A 51 -16.06 -25.28 3.18
N ASN A 52 -15.03 -24.90 2.43
CA ASN A 52 -15.13 -24.80 0.97
C ASN A 52 -15.41 -26.17 0.33
N ARG A 53 -14.74 -27.23 0.79
CA ARG A 53 -14.98 -28.59 0.34
C ARG A 53 -16.37 -29.08 0.75
N ASP A 54 -16.74 -28.92 2.02
CA ASP A 54 -17.94 -29.54 2.59
C ASP A 54 -19.23 -28.81 2.15
N MET A 55 -19.18 -27.48 2.00
CA MET A 55 -20.36 -26.67 1.64
C MET A 55 -20.47 -26.37 0.14
N ARG A 56 -19.34 -26.23 -0.56
CA ARG A 56 -19.33 -25.88 -2.00
C ARG A 56 -18.85 -27.02 -2.90
N GLY A 57 -18.35 -28.12 -2.34
CA GLY A 57 -17.78 -29.22 -3.11
C GLY A 57 -16.43 -28.88 -3.77
N ILE A 58 -15.77 -27.81 -3.31
CA ILE A 58 -14.54 -27.29 -3.92
C ILE A 58 -13.36 -27.54 -2.98
N ASP A 59 -12.52 -28.50 -3.34
CA ASP A 59 -11.33 -28.87 -2.56
C ASP A 59 -10.12 -27.98 -2.90
N ARG A 60 -10.23 -26.68 -2.57
CA ARG A 60 -9.13 -25.72 -2.71
C ARG A 60 -9.13 -24.71 -1.57
N GLU A 61 -7.97 -24.17 -1.24
CA GLU A 61 -7.87 -23.06 -0.31
C GLU A 61 -8.46 -21.77 -0.93
N THR A 62 -9.06 -20.95 -0.08
CA THR A 62 -9.60 -19.64 -0.46
C THR A 62 -9.40 -18.66 0.70
N ASP A 63 -9.37 -17.38 0.37
CA ASP A 63 -9.26 -16.26 1.28
C ASP A 63 -10.57 -15.96 2.02
N VAL A 64 -11.70 -16.01 1.31
CA VAL A 64 -13.02 -15.72 1.88
C VAL A 64 -14.14 -16.60 1.31
N LEU A 65 -15.11 -16.92 2.16
CA LEU A 65 -16.37 -17.59 1.80
C LEU A 65 -17.57 -16.74 2.23
N SER A 66 -18.61 -16.72 1.40
CA SER A 66 -19.85 -16.00 1.67
C SER A 66 -21.04 -16.96 1.59
N PHE A 67 -21.91 -16.93 2.60
CA PHE A 67 -23.08 -17.82 2.75
C PHE A 67 -24.35 -16.97 2.93
N PRO A 68 -25.03 -16.61 1.83
CA PRO A 68 -26.24 -15.77 1.91
C PRO A 68 -27.44 -16.52 2.49
N THR A 69 -28.20 -15.84 3.35
CA THR A 69 -29.51 -16.33 3.85
C THR A 69 -30.61 -16.23 2.81
N ALA A 70 -30.44 -15.35 1.82
CA ALA A 70 -31.37 -15.13 0.73
C ALA A 70 -30.66 -15.07 -0.62
N SER A 71 -31.19 -15.79 -1.62
CA SER A 71 -30.76 -15.64 -3.00
C SER A 71 -31.56 -14.54 -3.71
N PHE A 72 -30.87 -13.72 -4.48
CA PHE A 72 -31.48 -12.70 -5.36
C PHE A 72 -31.54 -13.22 -6.80
N HIS A 73 -32.45 -12.66 -7.60
CA HIS A 73 -32.50 -12.98 -9.03
C HIS A 73 -31.38 -12.25 -9.76
N PRO A 74 -30.86 -12.78 -10.89
CA PRO A 74 -29.83 -12.09 -11.67
C PRO A 74 -30.22 -10.63 -11.97
N GLY A 75 -29.30 -9.69 -11.71
CA GLY A 75 -29.52 -8.26 -11.87
C GLY A 75 -30.40 -7.57 -10.81
N ARG A 76 -30.90 -8.31 -9.81
CA ARG A 76 -31.56 -7.77 -8.61
C ARG A 76 -30.60 -7.85 -7.43
N THR A 77 -30.46 -6.73 -6.74
CA THR A 77 -29.67 -6.60 -5.52
C THR A 77 -30.59 -6.32 -4.33
N ALA A 78 -30.05 -6.38 -3.11
CA ALA A 78 -30.79 -6.15 -1.87
C ALA A 78 -31.52 -4.80 -1.83
N GLY A 79 -30.91 -3.72 -2.34
CA GLY A 79 -31.52 -2.39 -2.42
C GLY A 79 -32.71 -2.34 -3.37
N LYS A 80 -32.71 -3.18 -4.40
CA LYS A 80 -33.80 -3.31 -5.38
C LYS A 80 -34.91 -4.29 -4.97
N ASP A 81 -34.75 -5.03 -3.86
CA ASP A 81 -35.77 -5.94 -3.30
C ASP A 81 -35.83 -5.88 -1.76
N PRO A 82 -36.29 -4.76 -1.18
CA PRO A 82 -36.36 -4.59 0.27
C PRO A 82 -37.33 -5.56 0.95
N LYS A 83 -38.29 -6.13 0.21
CA LYS A 83 -39.21 -7.15 0.74
C LYS A 83 -38.47 -8.43 1.07
N ARG A 84 -37.49 -8.81 0.23
CA ARG A 84 -36.67 -10.01 0.45
C ARG A 84 -35.73 -9.83 1.65
N VAL A 85 -35.14 -8.65 1.81
CA VAL A 85 -34.32 -8.31 2.98
C VAL A 85 -35.14 -8.40 4.27
N ARG A 86 -36.34 -7.78 4.31
CA ARG A 86 -37.21 -7.78 5.51
C ARG A 86 -37.65 -9.19 5.95
N ARG A 87 -37.68 -10.16 5.05
CA ARG A 87 -37.99 -11.57 5.38
C ARG A 87 -36.87 -12.26 6.16
N GLN A 88 -35.67 -11.69 6.16
CA GLN A 88 -34.52 -12.19 6.91
C GLN A 88 -34.41 -11.59 8.31
N TYR A 89 -35.45 -10.87 8.78
CA TYR A 89 -35.47 -10.32 10.13
C TYR A 89 -35.41 -11.45 11.16
N ASP A 90 -34.36 -11.42 11.98
CA ASP A 90 -34.21 -12.33 13.11
C ASP A 90 -34.58 -11.59 14.40
N PRO A 91 -35.67 -12.00 15.10
CA PRO A 91 -36.07 -11.39 16.37
C PRO A 91 -35.01 -11.47 17.48
N ALA A 92 -34.13 -12.48 17.45
CA ALA A 92 -33.07 -12.64 18.44
C ALA A 92 -31.92 -11.63 18.22
N LEU A 93 -31.59 -11.34 16.96
CA LEU A 93 -30.55 -10.38 16.59
C LEU A 93 -31.08 -8.93 16.55
N GLY A 94 -32.37 -8.75 16.26
CA GLY A 94 -33.00 -7.44 16.15
C GLY A 94 -32.81 -6.76 14.80
N TRP A 95 -32.26 -7.45 13.80
CA TRP A 95 -32.00 -6.95 12.44
C TRP A 95 -32.19 -8.04 11.38
N CYS A 96 -32.16 -7.65 10.10
CA CYS A 96 -32.20 -8.59 8.98
C CYS A 96 -30.83 -9.23 8.77
N ASN A 97 -30.69 -10.53 9.02
CA ASN A 97 -29.42 -11.23 8.82
C ASN A 97 -29.24 -11.62 7.34
N LEU A 98 -28.25 -11.03 6.67
CA LEU A 98 -27.96 -11.31 5.25
C LEU A 98 -27.08 -12.55 5.05
N GLY A 99 -26.47 -13.08 6.11
CA GLY A 99 -25.68 -14.30 6.10
C GLY A 99 -24.29 -14.15 6.69
N ASP A 100 -23.44 -15.12 6.35
CA ASP A 100 -22.14 -15.29 6.99
C ASP A 100 -20.99 -15.05 6.00
N CYS A 101 -19.94 -14.42 6.51
CA CYS A 101 -18.64 -14.26 5.89
C CYS A 101 -17.60 -15.02 6.71
N VAL A 102 -16.79 -15.87 6.07
CA VAL A 102 -15.70 -16.58 6.73
C VAL A 102 -14.38 -16.19 6.06
N ILE A 103 -13.48 -15.57 6.82
CA ILE A 103 -12.20 -15.03 6.33
C ILE A 103 -11.05 -15.86 6.90
N SER A 104 -10.16 -16.33 6.03
CA SER A 104 -8.90 -16.96 6.42
C SER A 104 -7.88 -15.89 6.83
N LEU A 105 -7.54 -15.84 8.12
CA LEU A 105 -6.60 -14.84 8.63
C LEU A 105 -5.19 -15.00 8.04
N ALA A 106 -4.76 -16.24 7.80
CA ALA A 106 -3.47 -16.53 7.21
C ALA A 106 -3.38 -16.01 5.76
N ARG A 107 -4.42 -16.27 4.95
CA ARG A 107 -4.47 -15.80 3.56
C ARG A 107 -4.59 -14.29 3.46
N ALA A 108 -5.39 -13.65 4.31
CA ALA A 108 -5.48 -12.18 4.36
C ALA A 108 -4.11 -11.54 4.68
N ARG A 109 -3.26 -12.18 5.49
CA ARG A 109 -1.89 -11.68 5.72
C ARG A 109 -0.97 -11.84 4.53
N GLU A 110 -1.02 -13.00 3.88
CA GLU A 110 -0.23 -13.26 2.68
C GLU A 110 -0.56 -12.24 1.60
N GLN A 111 -1.86 -12.02 1.34
CA GLN A 111 -2.35 -11.02 0.38
C GLN A 111 -1.97 -9.60 0.78
N ALA A 112 -2.09 -9.24 2.07
CA ALA A 112 -1.66 -7.94 2.56
C ALA A 112 -0.18 -7.66 2.26
N ARG A 113 0.69 -8.67 2.43
CA ARG A 113 2.13 -8.55 2.12
C ARG A 113 2.38 -8.53 0.61
N GLU A 114 1.75 -9.44 -0.13
CA GLU A 114 1.90 -9.57 -1.59
C GLU A 114 1.48 -8.28 -2.32
N TYR A 115 0.35 -7.69 -1.91
CA TYR A 115 -0.19 -6.47 -2.51
C TYR A 115 0.26 -5.18 -1.83
N GLY A 116 1.14 -5.27 -0.82
CA GLY A 116 1.78 -4.11 -0.20
C GLY A 116 0.83 -3.17 0.55
N HIS A 117 -0.18 -3.70 1.25
CA HIS A 117 -1.08 -2.87 2.07
C HIS A 117 -1.35 -3.48 3.45
N SER A 118 -1.99 -2.72 4.34
CA SER A 118 -2.23 -3.18 5.71
C SER A 118 -3.17 -4.39 5.80
N LEU A 119 -2.99 -5.21 6.84
CA LEU A 119 -3.90 -6.31 7.16
C LEU A 119 -5.34 -5.81 7.41
N ALA A 120 -5.48 -4.65 8.05
CA ALA A 120 -6.78 -4.03 8.29
C ALA A 120 -7.51 -3.72 6.97
N ARG A 121 -6.79 -3.22 5.97
CA ARG A 121 -7.34 -2.98 4.64
C ARG A 121 -7.77 -4.29 3.98
N GLU A 122 -6.95 -5.34 4.06
CA GLU A 122 -7.25 -6.61 3.40
C GLU A 122 -8.48 -7.29 4.01
N ILE A 123 -8.56 -7.40 5.34
CA ILE A 123 -9.75 -7.95 6.00
C ILE A 123 -10.98 -7.07 5.73
N GLY A 124 -10.81 -5.74 5.69
CA GLY A 124 -11.88 -4.82 5.28
C GLY A 124 -12.37 -5.07 3.85
N TYR A 125 -11.44 -5.29 2.91
CA TYR A 125 -11.76 -5.58 1.52
C TYR A 125 -12.53 -6.91 1.38
N LEU A 126 -12.04 -7.99 2.00
CA LEU A 126 -12.72 -9.31 1.99
C LEU A 126 -14.11 -9.25 2.64
N THR A 127 -14.27 -8.40 3.66
CA THR A 127 -15.57 -8.13 4.30
C THR A 127 -16.52 -7.39 3.35
N ALA A 128 -16.05 -6.34 2.68
CA ALA A 128 -16.85 -5.59 1.69
C ALA A 128 -17.25 -6.49 0.50
N HIS A 129 -16.30 -7.25 -0.02
CA HIS A 129 -16.52 -8.23 -1.08
C HIS A 129 -17.62 -9.23 -0.70
N SER A 130 -17.53 -9.82 0.50
CA SER A 130 -18.57 -10.70 1.01
C SER A 130 -19.91 -9.99 1.19
N ALA A 131 -19.93 -8.76 1.72
CA ALA A 131 -21.16 -7.98 1.88
C ALA A 131 -21.92 -7.79 0.57
N PHE A 132 -21.23 -7.45 -0.51
CA PHE A 132 -21.86 -7.30 -1.81
C PHE A 132 -22.38 -8.63 -2.35
N HIS A 133 -21.65 -9.75 -2.15
CA HIS A 133 -22.18 -11.07 -2.48
C HIS A 133 -23.45 -11.42 -1.70
N LEU A 134 -23.49 -11.15 -0.39
CA LEU A 134 -24.69 -11.38 0.43
C LEU A 134 -25.88 -10.49 -0.01
N MET A 135 -25.60 -9.36 -0.66
CA MET A 135 -26.61 -8.46 -1.24
C MET A 135 -26.98 -8.78 -2.69
N GLY A 136 -26.46 -9.88 -3.25
CA GLY A 136 -26.84 -10.38 -4.57
C GLY A 136 -25.98 -9.87 -5.72
N TYR A 137 -24.80 -9.29 -5.44
CA TYR A 137 -23.80 -9.06 -6.48
C TYR A 137 -23.10 -10.36 -6.85
N ASP A 138 -22.81 -10.53 -8.12
CA ASP A 138 -21.96 -11.60 -8.65
C ASP A 138 -20.83 -10.99 -9.49
N HIS A 139 -19.88 -11.83 -9.86
CA HIS A 139 -18.76 -11.44 -10.71
C HIS A 139 -18.47 -12.50 -11.78
N GLU A 140 -19.50 -13.26 -12.20
CA GLU A 140 -19.33 -14.33 -13.19
C GLU A 140 -19.09 -13.78 -14.60
N ASN A 141 -19.64 -12.59 -14.89
CA ASN A 141 -19.43 -11.89 -16.15
C ASN A 141 -18.73 -10.53 -15.96
N PRO A 142 -18.11 -9.98 -17.02
CA PRO A 142 -17.33 -8.75 -16.91
C PRO A 142 -18.11 -7.51 -16.47
N ALA A 143 -19.40 -7.42 -16.82
CA ALA A 143 -20.22 -6.26 -16.48
C ALA A 143 -20.58 -6.26 -14.99
N ASP A 144 -20.98 -7.41 -14.46
CA ASP A 144 -21.31 -7.58 -13.04
C ASP A 144 -20.05 -7.49 -12.18
N HIS A 145 -18.92 -8.03 -12.66
CA HIS A 145 -17.61 -7.80 -12.01
C HIS A 145 -17.27 -6.30 -11.94
N ALA A 146 -17.41 -5.53 -13.01
CA ALA A 146 -17.13 -4.09 -13.00
C ALA A 146 -18.07 -3.31 -12.06
N ALA A 147 -19.35 -3.68 -12.02
CA ALA A 147 -20.33 -3.06 -11.13
C ALA A 147 -20.01 -3.35 -9.65
N MET A 148 -19.68 -4.60 -9.32
CA MET A 148 -19.28 -4.98 -7.96
C MET A 148 -17.99 -4.27 -7.54
N ARG A 149 -16.99 -4.20 -8.44
CA ARG A 149 -15.73 -3.49 -8.19
C ARG A 149 -15.93 -2.01 -7.85
N ALA A 150 -16.80 -1.32 -8.59
CA ALA A 150 -17.12 0.09 -8.30
C ALA A 150 -17.75 0.27 -6.91
N MET A 151 -18.60 -0.67 -6.49
CA MET A 151 -19.21 -0.66 -5.15
C MET A 151 -18.18 -0.95 -4.06
N GLU A 152 -17.31 -1.94 -4.27
CA GLU A 152 -16.18 -2.27 -3.38
C GLU A 152 -15.27 -1.05 -3.17
N GLU A 153 -14.84 -0.39 -4.24
CA GLU A 153 -13.97 0.78 -4.16
C GLU A 153 -14.63 1.92 -3.37
N HIS A 154 -15.89 2.23 -3.66
CA HIS A 154 -16.63 3.29 -2.97
C HIS A 154 -16.85 2.97 -1.48
N ALA A 155 -17.16 1.72 -1.15
CA ALA A 155 -17.33 1.30 0.24
C ALA A 155 -16.03 1.43 1.04
N MET A 156 -14.92 1.01 0.43
CA MET A 156 -13.60 1.12 1.03
C MET A 156 -13.18 2.59 1.21
N GLU A 157 -13.47 3.47 0.24
CA GLU A 157 -13.26 4.92 0.36
C GLU A 157 -14.06 5.52 1.52
N MET A 158 -15.37 5.24 1.59
CA MET A 158 -16.22 5.68 2.70
C MET A 158 -15.73 5.18 4.06
N ALA A 159 -15.16 3.98 4.12
CA ALA A 159 -14.60 3.38 5.33
C ALA A 159 -13.20 3.91 5.69
N SER A 160 -12.65 4.86 4.91
CA SER A 160 -11.25 5.31 5.03
C SER A 160 -10.23 4.17 4.91
N LEU A 161 -10.61 3.10 4.20
CA LEU A 161 -9.81 1.93 3.86
C LEU A 161 -9.63 1.84 2.33
N SER A 162 -9.71 2.95 1.61
CA SER A 162 -9.32 2.97 0.20
C SER A 162 -7.96 2.28 0.06
N ARG A 163 -7.59 1.86 -1.15
CA ARG A 163 -6.16 1.71 -1.44
C ARG A 163 -5.53 3.06 -1.04
N THR A 164 -4.98 3.12 0.17
CA THR A 164 -3.84 3.95 0.48
C THR A 164 -2.73 3.31 -0.34
N GLU A 165 -2.81 3.49 -1.65
CA GLU A 165 -1.74 4.24 -2.24
C GLU A 165 -1.59 5.48 -1.33
N GLU A 166 -0.66 5.43 -0.38
CA GLU A 166 0.33 6.48 -0.48
C GLU A 166 0.75 6.43 -1.95
N LYS A 167 0.17 7.31 -2.76
CA LYS A 167 0.48 7.37 -4.18
C LYS A 167 2.00 7.32 -4.24
N PRO A 168 2.59 6.27 -4.84
CA PRO A 168 4.02 6.07 -4.74
C PRO A 168 4.67 7.39 -5.14
N MET A 169 5.56 7.89 -4.28
CA MET A 169 6.12 9.22 -4.43
C MET A 169 6.57 9.40 -5.88
N THR A 170 5.89 10.28 -6.61
CA THR A 170 6.13 10.42 -8.04
C THR A 170 7.49 11.07 -8.28
N ASP A 171 8.08 10.81 -9.44
CA ASP A 171 9.38 11.40 -9.79
C ASP A 171 9.31 12.93 -9.79
N GLN A 172 8.17 13.50 -10.21
CA GLN A 172 7.92 14.94 -10.11
C GLN A 172 7.92 15.44 -8.66
N GLN A 173 7.26 14.73 -7.73
CA GLN A 173 7.26 15.15 -6.32
C GLN A 173 8.67 15.06 -5.70
N LEU A 174 9.44 14.00 -5.99
CA LEU A 174 10.84 13.92 -5.55
C LEU A 174 11.67 15.06 -6.13
N PHE A 175 11.48 15.38 -7.40
CA PHE A 175 12.17 16.47 -8.08
C PHE A 175 11.81 17.83 -7.47
N ASP A 176 10.54 18.10 -7.18
CA ASP A 176 10.09 19.32 -6.51
C ASP A 176 10.69 19.45 -5.11
N MET A 177 10.77 18.35 -4.36
CA MET A 177 11.45 18.32 -3.06
C MET A 177 12.96 18.56 -3.20
N ALA A 178 13.61 18.06 -4.25
CA ALA A 178 15.02 18.36 -4.52
C ALA A 178 15.21 19.86 -4.86
N CYS A 179 14.28 20.46 -5.62
CA CYS A 179 14.28 21.90 -5.90
C CYS A 179 14.19 22.73 -4.62
N GLN A 180 13.28 22.38 -3.70
CA GLN A 180 13.19 23.03 -2.39
C GLN A 180 14.48 22.86 -1.56
N ALA A 181 15.13 21.70 -1.65
CA ALA A 181 16.37 21.47 -0.94
C ALA A 181 17.52 22.34 -1.49
N MET A 182 17.58 22.52 -2.82
CA MET A 182 18.59 23.35 -3.51
C MET A 182 18.62 24.79 -3.01
N GLU A 183 17.48 25.35 -2.61
CA GLU A 183 17.39 26.71 -2.07
C GLU A 183 18.23 26.91 -0.80
N ARG A 184 18.48 25.83 -0.05
CA ARG A 184 19.27 25.83 1.19
C ARG A 184 20.77 25.59 0.96
N SER A 185 21.20 25.45 -0.30
CA SER A 185 22.61 25.26 -0.64
C SER A 185 23.51 26.33 -0.02
N TYR A 186 24.61 25.89 0.57
CA TYR A 186 25.73 26.76 0.95
C TYR A 186 26.84 26.60 -0.09
N SER A 187 26.78 27.39 -1.15
CA SER A 187 27.74 27.34 -2.26
C SER A 187 28.32 28.72 -2.62
N PRO A 188 29.02 29.40 -1.68
CA PRO A 188 29.54 30.75 -1.94
C PRO A 188 30.78 30.77 -2.85
N TYR A 189 31.39 29.62 -3.15
CA TYR A 189 32.60 29.56 -3.97
C TYR A 189 32.29 29.22 -5.43
N SER A 190 31.51 28.17 -5.68
CA SER A 190 31.11 27.82 -7.05
C SER A 190 29.91 28.60 -7.56
N HIS A 191 29.06 29.09 -6.64
CA HIS A 191 27.72 29.60 -6.93
C HIS A 191 26.77 28.60 -7.62
N PHE A 192 27.18 27.33 -7.76
CA PHE A 192 26.39 26.28 -8.36
C PHE A 192 25.63 25.52 -7.27
N LYS A 193 24.30 25.70 -7.24
CA LYS A 193 23.45 25.07 -6.23
C LYS A 193 22.99 23.72 -6.73
N VAL A 194 23.03 22.73 -5.83
CA VAL A 194 22.53 21.38 -6.06
C VAL A 194 21.63 21.00 -4.90
N GLY A 195 20.44 20.50 -5.23
CA GLY A 195 19.51 19.90 -4.27
C GLY A 195 19.33 18.42 -4.56
N ALA A 196 19.05 17.64 -3.52
CA ALA A 196 18.71 16.23 -3.64
C ALA A 196 17.57 15.84 -2.71
N CYS A 197 16.77 14.86 -3.12
CA CYS A 197 15.75 14.21 -2.30
C CYS A 197 15.85 12.69 -2.45
N LEU A 198 16.17 11.99 -1.37
CA LEU A 198 16.32 10.53 -1.32
C LEU A 198 15.04 9.89 -0.78
N LEU A 199 14.56 8.84 -1.45
CA LEU A 199 13.40 8.05 -1.06
C LEU A 199 13.85 6.71 -0.47
N SER A 200 13.44 6.42 0.77
CA SER A 200 13.65 5.10 1.38
C SER A 200 12.57 4.11 0.99
N SER A 201 12.87 2.82 1.15
CA SER A 201 11.93 1.72 0.89
C SER A 201 10.70 1.74 1.79
N ASP A 202 10.78 2.40 2.95
CA ASP A 202 9.67 2.60 3.90
C ASP A 202 8.85 3.88 3.64
N GLY A 203 9.08 4.56 2.50
CA GLY A 203 8.32 5.73 2.07
C GLY A 203 8.81 7.08 2.61
N ARG A 204 9.75 7.10 3.57
CA ARG A 204 10.32 8.36 4.07
C ARG A 204 11.17 9.06 3.01
N THR A 205 11.25 10.38 3.09
CA THR A 205 12.06 11.21 2.19
C THR A 205 13.07 12.05 2.94
N PHE A 206 14.28 12.18 2.38
CA PHE A 206 15.39 12.88 3.01
C PHE A 206 16.00 13.88 2.03
N GLN A 207 15.86 15.17 2.35
CA GLN A 207 16.39 16.26 1.54
C GLN A 207 17.85 16.60 1.91
N GLY A 208 18.65 16.91 0.91
CA GLY A 208 20.04 17.38 1.04
C GLY A 208 20.37 18.49 0.03
N CYS A 209 21.41 19.26 0.31
CA CYS A 209 21.96 20.27 -0.60
C CYS A 209 23.48 20.28 -0.51
N ASN A 210 24.18 20.81 -1.51
CA ASN A 210 25.63 20.93 -1.43
C ASN A 210 26.04 21.97 -0.37
N ILE A 211 27.09 21.64 0.36
CA ILE A 211 27.70 22.49 1.39
C ILE A 211 29.18 22.58 1.08
N GLU A 212 29.60 23.75 0.64
CA GLU A 212 30.99 24.02 0.32
C GLU A 212 31.79 24.46 1.55
N ASN A 213 33.11 24.46 1.39
CA ASN A 213 34.05 24.88 2.42
C ASN A 213 35.25 25.57 1.77
N ALA A 214 35.91 26.46 2.50
CA ALA A 214 37.15 27.10 2.04
C ALA A 214 38.23 26.08 1.67
N SER A 215 38.31 24.98 2.42
CA SER A 215 39.08 23.79 2.03
C SER A 215 38.20 22.90 1.16
N TYR A 216 38.38 22.94 -0.17
CA TYR A 216 37.44 22.31 -1.11
C TYR A 216 37.28 20.79 -0.90
N GLY A 217 38.29 20.10 -0.37
CA GLY A 217 38.18 18.68 -0.04
C GLY A 217 37.18 18.36 1.08
N ALA A 218 36.79 19.36 1.88
CA ALA A 218 35.76 19.23 2.93
C ALA A 218 34.34 19.49 2.40
N ALA A 219 34.16 19.83 1.11
CA ALA A 219 32.84 20.02 0.53
C ALA A 219 32.06 18.70 0.44
N ILE A 220 30.75 18.78 0.70
CA ILE A 220 29.82 17.66 0.60
C ILE A 220 28.74 17.95 -0.44
N CYS A 221 28.48 16.96 -1.29
CA CYS A 221 27.48 17.05 -2.36
C CYS A 221 26.06 16.84 -1.79
N ALA A 222 25.04 17.30 -2.52
CA ALA A 222 23.65 17.23 -2.07
C ALA A 222 23.17 15.79 -1.80
N GLU A 223 23.58 14.85 -2.65
CA GLU A 223 23.26 13.43 -2.56
C GLU A 223 23.86 12.82 -1.28
N ARG A 224 25.13 13.12 -1.00
CA ARG A 224 25.81 12.66 0.22
C ARG A 224 25.21 13.28 1.47
N CYS A 225 24.77 14.54 1.42
CA CYS A 225 24.01 15.16 2.51
C CYS A 225 22.69 14.42 2.78
N ALA A 226 21.93 14.10 1.73
CA ALA A 226 20.67 13.36 1.85
C ALA A 226 20.87 11.96 2.44
N VAL A 227 21.88 11.22 1.95
CA VAL A 227 22.25 9.90 2.48
C VAL A 227 22.69 9.99 3.94
N SER A 228 23.58 10.93 4.27
CA SER A 228 24.08 11.09 5.65
C SER A 228 22.94 11.34 6.64
N ARG A 229 21.97 12.18 6.24
CA ARG A 229 20.76 12.42 7.04
C ARG A 229 19.93 11.15 7.19
N ALA A 230 19.59 10.49 6.09
CA ALA A 230 18.77 9.29 6.10
C ALA A 230 19.35 8.19 7.01
N VAL A 231 20.65 7.91 6.87
CA VAL A 231 21.36 6.91 7.67
C VAL A 231 21.39 7.30 9.14
N SER A 232 21.61 8.58 9.45
CA SER A 232 21.58 9.07 10.84
C SER A 232 20.19 8.97 11.48
N GLU A 233 19.13 8.96 10.68
CA GLU A 233 17.73 8.80 11.09
C GLU A 233 17.24 7.34 10.92
N GLY A 234 18.16 6.39 10.76
CA GLY A 234 17.90 4.95 10.77
C GLY A 234 17.41 4.35 9.45
N ALA A 235 17.36 5.09 8.34
CA ALA A 235 17.04 4.54 7.02
C ALA A 235 18.31 4.03 6.33
N ARG A 236 18.30 2.77 5.86
CA ARG A 236 19.45 2.13 5.16
C ARG A 236 19.09 1.46 3.83
N SER A 237 17.83 1.49 3.44
CA SER A 237 17.36 0.93 2.17
C SER A 237 16.64 2.02 1.36
N PHE A 238 17.05 2.19 0.11
CA PHE A 238 16.63 3.31 -0.74
C PHE A 238 16.23 2.86 -2.15
N THR A 239 15.19 3.51 -2.68
CA THR A 239 14.56 3.14 -3.96
C THR A 239 14.78 4.17 -5.06
N ALA A 240 14.88 5.45 -4.71
CA ALA A 240 15.11 6.53 -5.68
C ALA A 240 15.82 7.74 -5.05
N ILE A 241 16.50 8.52 -5.89
CA ILE A 241 17.00 9.85 -5.53
C ILE A 241 16.72 10.83 -6.68
N ALA A 242 16.19 12.01 -6.35
CA ALA A 242 16.16 13.14 -7.27
C ALA A 242 17.32 14.09 -7.00
N VAL A 243 17.94 14.61 -8.05
CA VAL A 243 19.08 15.54 -8.02
C VAL A 243 18.84 16.65 -9.02
N VAL A 244 18.92 17.89 -8.56
CA VAL A 244 18.68 19.08 -9.38
C VAL A 244 19.83 20.07 -9.26
N GLY A 245 20.27 20.62 -10.39
CA GLY A 245 21.23 21.73 -10.44
C GLY A 245 20.55 23.05 -10.80
N SER A 246 21.13 24.17 -10.34
CA SER A 246 20.63 25.52 -10.63
C SER A 246 20.74 25.90 -12.10
N ASP A 247 21.95 25.81 -12.65
CA ASP A 247 22.29 26.39 -13.96
C ASP A 247 22.46 25.33 -15.06
N SER A 248 22.60 24.07 -14.67
CA SER A 248 22.74 22.93 -15.56
C SER A 248 22.25 21.66 -14.89
N GLN A 249 22.00 20.62 -15.69
CA GLN A 249 21.59 19.31 -15.19
C GLN A 249 22.70 18.70 -14.32
N ALA A 250 22.35 18.41 -13.07
CA ALA A 250 23.29 17.88 -12.09
C ALA A 250 23.27 16.34 -12.09
N TRP A 251 24.28 15.75 -12.75
CA TRP A 251 24.55 14.33 -12.64
C TRP A 251 25.37 14.03 -11.38
N PRO A 252 25.07 12.95 -10.63
CA PRO A 252 25.85 12.60 -9.46
C PRO A 252 27.33 12.40 -9.81
N CYS A 253 28.21 12.97 -8.99
CA CYS A 253 29.65 12.78 -9.17
C CYS A 253 30.06 11.34 -8.78
N GLY A 254 31.27 10.91 -9.17
CA GLY A 254 31.74 9.55 -8.91
C GLY A 254 31.67 9.13 -7.43
N ILE A 255 31.98 10.06 -6.51
CA ILE A 255 31.89 9.79 -5.07
C ILE A 255 30.42 9.54 -4.67
N CYS A 256 29.48 10.38 -5.13
CA CYS A 256 28.06 10.20 -4.83
C CYS A 256 27.53 8.89 -5.39
N ARG A 257 27.90 8.52 -6.62
CA ARG A 257 27.50 7.23 -7.21
C ARG A 257 27.95 6.06 -6.35
N GLN A 258 29.21 6.09 -5.89
CA GLN A 258 29.76 5.04 -5.03
C GLN A 258 29.07 4.98 -3.67
N VAL A 259 28.75 6.12 -3.06
CA VAL A 259 27.99 6.16 -1.80
C VAL A 259 26.57 5.62 -1.99
N LEU A 260 25.89 5.96 -3.08
CA LEU A 260 24.55 5.46 -3.35
C LEU A 260 24.54 3.94 -3.60
N ASN A 261 25.58 3.42 -4.28
CA ASN A 261 25.74 2.00 -4.59
C ASN A 261 25.94 1.14 -3.32
N GLU A 262 26.43 1.73 -2.22
CA GLU A 262 26.53 1.04 -0.93
C GLU A 262 25.17 0.59 -0.40
N PHE A 263 24.12 1.39 -0.65
CA PHE A 263 22.80 1.20 -0.04
C PHE A 263 21.73 0.69 -1.01
N SER A 264 22.03 0.59 -2.31
CA SER A 264 21.06 0.13 -3.31
C SER A 264 21.72 -0.19 -4.65
N ASP A 265 21.47 -1.40 -5.15
CA ASP A 265 21.96 -1.86 -6.45
C ASP A 265 21.03 -1.45 -7.61
N ASN A 266 19.76 -1.12 -7.29
CA ASN A 266 18.70 -0.87 -8.27
C ASN A 266 18.04 0.51 -8.07
N MET A 267 18.77 1.48 -7.51
CA MET A 267 18.25 2.82 -7.28
C MET A 267 17.92 3.54 -8.59
N ARG A 268 16.74 4.16 -8.66
CA ARG A 268 16.40 5.10 -9.73
C ARG A 268 17.00 6.47 -9.43
N VAL A 269 17.65 7.08 -10.41
CA VAL A 269 18.29 8.40 -10.29
C VAL A 269 17.58 9.37 -11.22
N ILE A 270 16.90 10.35 -10.64
CA ILE A 270 16.13 11.38 -11.34
C ILE A 270 16.99 12.64 -11.38
N CYS A 271 17.59 12.95 -12.54
CA CYS A 271 18.52 14.06 -12.71
C CYS A 271 17.90 15.14 -13.56
N GLY A 272 17.95 16.39 -13.10
CA GLY A 272 17.42 17.49 -13.90
C GLY A 272 18.08 18.83 -13.63
N GLN A 273 17.59 19.82 -14.37
CA GLN A 273 17.95 21.22 -14.20
C GLN A 273 16.71 21.98 -13.76
N TYR A 274 16.88 22.90 -12.82
CA TYR A 274 15.80 23.74 -12.35
C TYR A 274 15.11 24.47 -13.50
N GLY A 275 13.81 24.28 -13.66
CA GLY A 275 12.99 24.90 -14.72
C GLY A 275 13.06 24.23 -16.10
N HIS A 276 13.84 23.16 -16.29
CA HIS A 276 14.04 22.51 -17.59
C HIS A 276 13.65 21.02 -17.64
N GLY A 277 13.16 20.46 -16.52
CA GLY A 277 12.71 19.07 -16.41
C GLY A 277 13.81 18.11 -15.94
N PHE A 278 13.55 16.80 -16.03
CA PHE A 278 14.44 15.75 -15.56
C PHE A 278 14.46 14.52 -16.48
N GLU A 279 15.52 13.74 -16.33
CA GLU A 279 15.70 12.40 -16.89
C GLU A 279 15.79 11.38 -15.76
N VAL A 280 15.40 10.14 -16.04
CA VAL A 280 15.45 9.04 -15.07
C VAL A 280 16.30 7.92 -15.63
N VAL A 281 17.34 7.55 -14.89
CA VAL A 281 18.24 6.44 -15.23
C VAL A 281 18.48 5.55 -14.00
N PRO A 282 18.72 4.26 -14.16
CA PRO A 282 19.17 3.42 -13.05
C PRO A 282 20.61 3.76 -12.65
N LEU A 283 20.92 3.66 -11.35
CA LEU A 283 22.27 3.92 -10.84
C LEU A 283 23.34 3.03 -11.49
N ALA A 284 22.98 1.79 -11.85
CA ALA A 284 23.87 0.84 -12.53
C ALA A 284 24.37 1.34 -13.90
N GLU A 285 23.60 2.18 -14.59
CA GLU A 285 24.06 2.83 -15.84
C GLU A 285 25.08 3.95 -15.56
N LEU A 286 24.97 4.61 -14.41
CA LEU A 286 25.90 5.65 -13.99
C LEU A 286 27.19 5.08 -13.38
N LEU A 287 27.16 3.88 -12.81
CA LEU A 287 28.31 3.23 -12.19
C LEU A 287 28.42 1.76 -12.62
N PRO A 288 28.74 1.49 -13.90
CA PRO A 288 28.85 0.12 -14.38
C PRO A 288 30.05 -0.58 -13.73
N ARG A 289 29.87 -1.86 -13.36
CA ARG A 289 30.91 -2.70 -12.72
C ARG A 289 31.46 -2.03 -11.45
N SER A 290 30.54 -1.56 -10.60
CA SER A 290 30.86 -0.90 -9.35
C SER A 290 31.69 -1.80 -8.42
N PHE A 291 32.51 -1.15 -7.59
CA PHE A 291 33.16 -1.82 -6.47
C PHE A 291 32.17 -1.87 -5.29
N GLY A 292 32.14 -2.95 -4.53
CA GLY A 292 31.25 -3.12 -3.39
C GLY A 292 31.76 -4.15 -2.37
N PRO A 293 30.98 -4.40 -1.29
CA PRO A 293 31.29 -5.40 -0.27
C PRO A 293 31.64 -6.79 -0.84
N GLU A 294 31.01 -7.18 -1.93
CA GLU A 294 31.27 -8.44 -2.64
C GLU A 294 32.72 -8.57 -3.14
N ASN A 295 33.39 -7.47 -3.46
CA ASN A 295 34.79 -7.49 -3.89
C ASN A 295 35.76 -7.64 -2.72
N LEU A 296 35.31 -7.35 -1.50
CA LEU A 296 36.05 -7.55 -0.27
C LEU A 296 35.83 -8.95 0.32
N GLY A 297 34.99 -9.78 -0.30
CA GLY A 297 34.58 -11.08 0.23
C GLY A 297 33.64 -10.97 1.42
N ILE A 298 33.03 -9.80 1.62
CA ILE A 298 32.05 -9.56 2.68
C ILE A 298 30.67 -9.90 2.12
N GLN A 299 30.03 -10.94 2.69
CA GLN A 299 28.63 -11.25 2.48
C GLN A 299 27.80 -10.53 3.55
N GLU A 300 27.86 -9.20 3.59
CA GLU A 300 26.91 -8.44 4.40
C GLU A 300 25.60 -8.33 3.62
N ASP A 301 24.48 -8.48 4.33
CA ASP A 301 23.22 -7.98 3.83
C ASP A 301 23.40 -6.46 3.63
N LYS A 302 23.28 -5.95 2.40
CA LYS A 302 23.40 -4.51 2.07
C LYS A 302 22.41 -3.65 2.86
N HIS A 303 21.48 -4.28 3.57
CA HIS A 303 20.48 -3.67 4.44
C HIS A 303 20.87 -3.60 5.92
N GLY A 304 21.97 -4.26 6.33
CA GLY A 304 22.54 -4.17 7.68
C GLY A 304 21.69 -4.80 8.78
N GLU A 305 20.99 -5.91 8.47
CA GLU A 305 20.38 -6.81 9.47
C GLU A 305 21.39 -7.81 10.04
#